data_AF-A0A421F582-F1
#
_entry.id   AF-A0A421F582-F1
#
_cell.length_a   1.000
_cell.length_b   1.000
_cell.length_c   1.000
_cell.angle_alpha   90.00
_cell.angle_beta   90.00
_cell.angle_gamma   90.00
#
_symmetry.space_group_name_H-M   'P 1'
#
loop_
_entity.id
_entity.type
_entity.pdbx_description
1 polymer ?
#
loop_
_entity_poly.entity_id
_entity_poly.type
_entity_poly.pdbx_seq_one_letter_code
_entity_poly.pdbx_strand_id
1 'polypeptide(L)'
;MMALRSLVLRASPAAAAAGRKQAVRAFSGNWEYPKVEGSVADITKALTTIGARLSIPTAPLYFTTLKIDHIVREMNGLEELKQVQKTLMLCDAKLAYPSEFATGSFISSCIKLKSADTALEFLQQAENVRHYVKNQSFVRLVEYYAAQEDQKTVDEIVQIMESKRVPTSYKMYQFRVLNAKKLGKWDDAVALAKEAANECQINSNLIIELLQDGNGGILKEHVSAAGQVPYGQG
;
A
#
# COMPACT_ATOMS: atom_id res chain seq x y z
N MET A 1 -53.89 -45.54 -42.95
CA MET A 1 -53.31 -45.76 -41.61
C MET A 1 -51.80 -45.89 -41.76
N MET A 2 -51.03 -44.88 -41.37
CA MET A 2 -49.56 -44.90 -41.39
C MET A 2 -49.04 -44.99 -39.96
N ALA A 3 -48.26 -46.03 -39.67
CA ALA A 3 -47.61 -46.24 -38.39
C ALA A 3 -46.33 -45.39 -38.30
N LEU A 4 -46.34 -44.38 -37.42
CA LEU A 4 -45.16 -43.60 -37.05
C LEU A 4 -44.25 -44.42 -36.14
N ARG A 5 -43.03 -44.66 -36.62
CA ARG A 5 -41.93 -45.30 -35.88
C ARG A 5 -41.44 -44.37 -34.78
N SER A 6 -41.52 -44.81 -33.52
CA SER A 6 -40.85 -44.19 -32.38
C SER A 6 -39.40 -44.68 -32.27
N LEU A 7 -38.45 -43.78 -32.50
CA LEU A 7 -37.03 -44.00 -32.23
C LEU A 7 -36.75 -43.69 -30.76
N VAL A 8 -36.69 -44.73 -29.93
CA VAL A 8 -36.14 -44.65 -28.57
C VAL A 8 -34.64 -44.81 -28.67
N LEU A 9 -33.91 -43.68 -28.66
CA LEU A 9 -32.46 -43.66 -28.47
C LEU A 9 -32.14 -44.11 -27.04
N ARG A 10 -31.71 -45.37 -26.90
CA ARG A 10 -31.04 -45.88 -25.70
C ARG A 10 -29.72 -45.13 -25.51
N ALA A 11 -29.70 -44.15 -24.63
CA ALA A 11 -28.46 -43.57 -24.13
C ALA A 11 -27.76 -44.60 -23.24
N SER A 12 -26.62 -45.12 -23.70
CA SER A 12 -25.74 -45.99 -22.91
C SER A 12 -25.21 -45.23 -21.68
N PRO A 13 -25.29 -45.79 -20.46
CA PRO A 13 -24.83 -45.11 -19.24
C PRO A 13 -23.29 -44.99 -19.15
N ALA A 14 -22.55 -45.54 -20.11
CA ALA A 14 -21.09 -45.54 -20.13
C ALA A 14 -20.45 -44.20 -20.60
N ALA A 15 -21.20 -43.29 -21.23
CA ALA A 15 -20.66 -42.01 -21.71
C ALA A 15 -20.74 -40.87 -20.68
N ALA A 16 -21.53 -41.02 -19.61
CA ALA A 16 -21.63 -40.03 -18.53
C ALA A 16 -20.48 -40.12 -17.49
N ALA A 17 -19.65 -41.18 -17.56
CA ALA A 17 -18.58 -41.44 -16.61
C ALA A 17 -17.19 -40.90 -17.04
N ALA A 18 -17.04 -40.38 -18.27
CA ALA A 18 -15.75 -39.91 -18.79
C ALA A 18 -15.47 -38.41 -18.59
N GLY A 19 -16.44 -37.64 -18.05
CA GLY A 19 -16.36 -36.17 -17.94
C GLY A 19 -16.06 -35.59 -16.55
N ARG A 20 -15.82 -36.43 -15.53
CA ARG A 20 -15.54 -35.97 -14.15
C ARG A 20 -14.30 -36.65 -13.56
N LYS A 21 -13.18 -36.57 -14.26
CA LYS A 21 -11.87 -36.53 -13.62
C LYS A 21 -11.41 -35.07 -13.54
N GLN A 22 -12.23 -34.22 -12.91
CA GLN A 22 -11.67 -33.10 -12.18
C GLN A 22 -10.80 -33.74 -11.11
N ALA A 23 -9.49 -33.70 -11.32
CA ALA A 23 -8.54 -33.91 -10.25
C ALA A 23 -8.78 -32.79 -9.23
N VAL A 24 -9.79 -32.97 -8.38
CA VAL A 24 -9.82 -32.36 -7.06
C VAL A 24 -8.62 -32.98 -6.37
N ARG A 25 -7.45 -32.33 -6.52
CA ARG A 25 -6.33 -32.56 -5.62
C ARG A 25 -6.87 -32.12 -4.26
N ALA A 26 -7.43 -33.08 -3.53
CA ALA A 26 -7.65 -32.93 -2.11
C ALA A 26 -6.27 -32.56 -1.56
N PHE A 27 -6.14 -31.31 -1.10
CA PHE A 27 -4.96 -30.84 -0.39
C PHE A 27 -4.91 -31.69 0.88
N SER A 28 -4.19 -32.81 0.83
CA SER A 28 -4.06 -33.70 1.98
C SER A 28 -3.37 -32.91 3.07
N GLY A 29 -4.13 -32.56 4.10
CA GLY A 29 -3.63 -31.85 5.26
C GLY A 29 -2.52 -32.65 5.92
N ASN A 30 -1.29 -32.20 5.75
CA ASN A 30 -0.26 -32.10 6.79
C ASN A 30 1.00 -31.42 6.23
N TRP A 31 0.84 -30.29 5.54
CA TRP A 31 1.98 -29.38 5.52
C TRP A 31 2.00 -28.72 6.89
N GLU A 32 2.91 -29.16 7.76
CA GLU A 32 3.08 -28.60 9.10
C GLU A 32 3.05 -27.08 9.01
N TYR A 33 2.18 -26.45 9.81
CA TYR A 33 2.13 -25.01 9.91
C TYR A 33 3.56 -24.52 10.17
N PRO A 34 4.14 -23.68 9.29
CA PRO A 34 5.48 -23.17 9.52
C PRO A 34 5.51 -22.55 10.90
N LYS A 35 6.23 -23.17 11.85
CA LYS A 35 6.33 -22.64 13.20
C LYS A 35 7.17 -21.38 13.14
N VAL A 36 7.00 -20.50 14.13
CA VAL A 36 7.94 -19.39 14.34
C VAL A 36 9.18 -19.97 15.04
N GLU A 37 9.89 -20.84 14.32
CA GLU A 37 11.10 -21.53 14.77
C GLU A 37 12.09 -21.51 13.60
N GLY A 38 13.27 -20.93 13.81
CA GLY A 38 14.30 -20.81 12.77
C GLY A 38 14.64 -19.37 12.40
N SER A 39 15.49 -19.21 11.38
CA SER A 39 15.91 -17.89 10.90
C SER A 39 14.82 -17.21 10.06
N VAL A 40 14.92 -15.89 9.86
CA VAL A 40 14.03 -15.14 8.95
C VAL A 40 14.06 -15.75 7.54
N ALA A 41 15.24 -16.15 7.07
CA ALA A 41 15.41 -16.81 5.79
C ALA A 41 14.63 -18.14 5.69
N ASP A 42 14.63 -18.96 6.75
CA ASP A 42 13.91 -20.22 6.77
C ASP A 42 12.39 -20.00 6.74
N ILE A 43 11.90 -19.07 7.57
CA ILE A 43 10.48 -18.76 7.68
C ILE A 43 9.98 -18.15 6.37
N THR A 44 10.67 -17.15 5.81
CA THR A 44 10.29 -16.52 4.54
C THR A 44 10.34 -17.50 3.38
N LYS A 45 11.36 -18.38 3.31
CA LYS A 45 11.43 -19.44 2.29
C LYS A 45 10.26 -20.40 2.40
N ALA A 46 9.92 -20.85 3.60
CA ALA A 46 8.77 -21.72 3.83
C ALA A 46 7.46 -21.02 3.42
N LEU A 47 7.22 -19.81 3.92
CA LEU A 47 6.03 -19.01 3.61
C LEU A 47 5.90 -18.73 2.11
N THR A 48 6.98 -18.39 1.43
CA THR A 48 6.98 -18.11 -0.02
C THR A 48 6.67 -19.38 -0.82
N THR A 49 7.27 -20.51 -0.44
CA THR A 49 7.08 -21.80 -1.12
C THR A 49 5.64 -22.31 -1.01
N ILE A 50 5.07 -22.24 0.20
CA ILE A 50 3.71 -22.69 0.45
C ILE A 50 2.73 -21.67 -0.12
N GLY A 51 2.97 -20.38 0.13
CA GLY A 51 2.14 -19.25 -0.27
C GLY A 51 1.79 -19.24 -1.75
N ALA A 52 2.76 -19.55 -2.62
CA ALA A 52 2.52 -19.66 -4.05
C ALA A 52 1.44 -20.71 -4.41
N ARG A 53 1.29 -21.76 -3.59
CA ARG A 53 0.37 -22.89 -3.80
C ARG A 53 -0.97 -22.74 -3.07
N LEU A 54 -1.08 -21.81 -2.12
CA LEU A 54 -2.31 -21.61 -1.35
C LEU A 54 -3.40 -20.95 -2.18
N SER A 55 -4.65 -21.34 -1.93
CA SER A 55 -5.82 -20.59 -2.39
C SER A 55 -6.07 -19.40 -1.45
N ILE A 56 -6.74 -18.36 -1.95
CA ILE A 56 -7.07 -17.15 -1.17
C ILE A 56 -7.72 -17.51 0.19
N PRO A 57 -8.75 -18.38 0.29
CA PRO A 57 -9.38 -18.70 1.58
C PRO A 57 -8.45 -19.38 2.58
N THR A 58 -7.43 -20.10 2.10
CA THR A 58 -6.47 -20.83 2.95
C THR A 58 -5.27 -19.99 3.36
N ALA A 59 -4.95 -18.93 2.61
CA ALA A 59 -3.76 -18.12 2.82
C ALA A 59 -3.67 -17.48 4.23
N PRO A 60 -4.75 -16.93 4.81
CA PRO A 60 -4.70 -16.36 6.17
C PRO A 60 -4.31 -17.35 7.28
N LEU A 61 -4.54 -18.66 7.06
CA LEU A 61 -4.15 -19.70 8.03
C LEU A 61 -2.61 -19.87 8.11
N TYR A 62 -1.90 -19.49 7.05
CA TYR A 62 -0.44 -19.60 6.96
C TYR A 62 0.25 -18.26 7.15
N PHE A 63 -0.27 -17.18 6.55
CA PHE A 63 0.23 -15.82 6.70
C PHE A 63 -0.37 -15.15 7.94
N THR A 64 -0.10 -15.72 9.11
CA THR A 64 -0.61 -15.15 10.36
C THR A 64 0.15 -13.88 10.73
N THR A 65 -0.54 -12.93 11.37
CA THR A 65 0.06 -11.69 11.87
C THR A 65 1.34 -11.95 12.67
N LEU A 66 1.32 -12.96 13.55
CA LEU A 66 2.47 -13.34 14.36
C LEU A 66 3.71 -13.67 13.51
N LYS A 67 3.54 -14.43 12.42
CA LYS A 67 4.66 -14.83 11.55
C LYS A 67 5.17 -13.67 10.72
N ILE A 68 4.26 -12.89 10.14
CA ILE A 68 4.62 -11.75 9.29
C ILE A 68 5.31 -10.66 10.12
N ASP A 69 4.76 -10.33 11.28
CA ASP A 69 5.36 -9.35 12.18
C ASP A 69 6.74 -9.83 12.68
N HIS A 70 6.89 -11.13 12.95
CA HIS A 70 8.18 -11.72 13.34
C HIS A 70 9.23 -11.57 12.24
N ILE A 71 8.96 -12.03 11.00
CA ILE A 71 9.96 -11.94 9.92
C ILE A 71 10.35 -10.49 9.61
N VAL A 72 9.40 -9.56 9.71
CA VAL A 72 9.68 -8.14 9.46
C VAL A 72 10.47 -7.50 10.60
N ARG A 73 10.22 -7.90 11.84
CA ARG A 73 10.93 -7.35 13.00
C ARG A 73 12.36 -7.86 13.08
N GLU A 74 12.56 -9.13 12.80
CA GLU A 74 13.87 -9.78 12.93
C GLU A 74 14.73 -9.68 11.65
N MET A 75 14.17 -9.23 10.52
CA MET A 75 14.96 -9.14 9.28
C MET A 75 16.15 -8.21 9.44
N ASN A 76 17.29 -8.65 8.91
CA ASN A 76 18.55 -7.93 8.95
C ASN A 76 19.28 -8.04 7.61
N GLY A 77 19.74 -6.90 7.12
CA GLY A 77 20.45 -6.80 5.85
C GLY A 77 19.54 -6.88 4.60
N LEU A 78 20.19 -6.74 3.44
CA LEU A 78 19.50 -6.55 2.15
C LEU A 78 18.87 -7.84 1.60
N GLU A 79 19.47 -9.00 1.87
CA GLU A 79 18.98 -10.28 1.36
C GLU A 79 17.67 -10.70 2.03
N GLU A 80 17.60 -10.63 3.36
CA GLU A 80 16.37 -10.91 4.09
C GLU A 80 15.27 -9.90 3.76
N LEU A 81 15.64 -8.62 3.57
CA LEU A 81 14.70 -7.58 3.13
C LEU A 81 14.01 -7.95 1.81
N LYS A 82 14.75 -8.43 0.81
CA LYS A 82 14.16 -8.89 -0.47
C LYS A 82 13.28 -10.13 -0.29
N GLN A 83 13.61 -11.03 0.62
CA GLN A 83 12.78 -12.20 0.91
C GLN A 83 11.48 -11.82 1.64
N VAL A 84 11.56 -10.86 2.55
CA VAL A 84 10.39 -10.28 3.23
C VAL A 84 9.50 -9.54 2.22
N GLN A 85 10.07 -8.72 1.32
CA GLN A 85 9.32 -8.05 0.25
C GLN A 85 8.49 -9.07 -0.57
N LYS A 86 9.12 -10.17 -1.02
CA LYS A 86 8.43 -11.25 -1.75
C LYS A 86 7.29 -11.87 -0.93
N THR A 87 7.51 -12.06 0.37
CA THR A 87 6.48 -12.60 1.27
C THR A 87 5.31 -11.62 1.42
N LEU A 88 5.58 -10.33 1.59
CA LEU A 88 4.54 -9.29 1.66
C LEU A 88 3.75 -9.16 0.35
N MET A 89 4.42 -9.29 -0.80
CA MET A 89 3.76 -9.33 -2.12
C MET A 89 2.83 -10.54 -2.26
N LEU A 90 3.19 -11.70 -1.70
CA LEU A 90 2.30 -12.85 -1.66
C LEU A 90 1.11 -12.64 -0.72
N CYS A 91 1.31 -11.98 0.42
CA CYS A 91 0.21 -11.59 1.31
C CYS A 91 -0.82 -10.71 0.57
N ASP A 92 -0.35 -9.72 -0.19
CA ASP A 92 -1.18 -8.86 -1.04
C ASP A 92 -1.95 -9.66 -2.10
N ALA A 93 -1.25 -10.47 -2.90
CA ALA A 93 -1.85 -11.27 -3.96
C ALA A 93 -2.85 -12.33 -3.46
N LYS A 94 -2.72 -12.76 -2.20
CA LYS A 94 -3.62 -13.72 -1.56
C LYS A 94 -4.68 -13.09 -0.67
N LEU A 95 -4.76 -11.76 -0.63
CA LEU A 95 -5.68 -10.99 0.23
C LEU A 95 -5.55 -11.34 1.72
N ALA A 96 -4.39 -11.87 2.12
CA ALA A 96 -4.04 -12.22 3.49
C ALA A 96 -3.18 -11.08 4.05
N TYR A 97 -3.81 -9.91 4.22
CA TYR A 97 -3.06 -8.67 4.39
C TYR A 97 -2.18 -8.66 5.64
N PRO A 98 -0.94 -8.16 5.53
CA PRO A 98 -0.05 -7.98 6.67
C PRO A 98 -0.62 -6.91 7.63
N SER A 99 -0.09 -6.85 8.85
CA SER A 99 -0.42 -5.75 9.75
C SER A 99 0.17 -4.43 9.24
N GLU A 100 -0.46 -3.31 9.62
CA GLU A 100 0.10 -1.99 9.37
C GLU A 100 1.45 -1.78 10.08
N PHE A 101 1.67 -2.49 11.19
CA PHE A 101 2.95 -2.52 11.89
C PHE A 101 4.04 -3.17 11.04
N ALA A 102 3.74 -4.31 10.42
CA ALA A 102 4.66 -5.01 9.53
C ALA A 102 5.04 -4.13 8.33
N THR A 103 4.08 -3.54 7.60
CA THR A 103 4.44 -2.71 6.44
C THR A 103 5.16 -1.43 6.82
N GLY A 104 4.76 -0.79 7.92
CA GLY A 104 5.47 0.38 8.45
C GLY A 104 6.91 0.07 8.84
N SER A 105 7.15 -1.08 9.47
CA SER A 105 8.48 -1.55 9.85
C SER A 105 9.33 -1.91 8.63
N PHE A 106 8.74 -2.62 7.65
CA PHE A 106 9.40 -2.95 6.39
C PHE A 106 9.91 -1.71 5.65
N ILE A 107 9.04 -0.72 5.43
CA ILE A 107 9.40 0.54 4.74
C ILE A 107 10.47 1.29 5.53
N SER A 108 10.37 1.33 6.86
CA SER A 108 11.36 2.01 7.71
C SER A 108 12.73 1.33 7.63
N SER A 109 12.77 0.00 7.57
CA SER A 109 14.02 -0.75 7.39
C SER A 109 14.61 -0.58 5.99
N CYS A 110 13.79 -0.48 4.94
CA CYS A 110 14.25 -0.14 3.59
C CYS A 110 15.00 1.21 3.59
N ILE A 111 14.43 2.23 4.24
CA ILE A 111 15.09 3.54 4.36
C ILE A 111 16.39 3.44 5.16
N LYS A 112 16.38 2.77 6.33
CA LYS A 112 17.57 2.61 7.18
C LYS A 112 18.72 1.89 6.48
N LEU A 113 18.41 0.89 5.66
CA LEU A 113 19.39 0.11 4.90
C LEU A 113 19.76 0.75 3.55
N LYS A 114 19.38 2.02 3.31
CA LYS A 114 19.62 2.74 2.04
C LYS A 114 19.10 1.98 0.81
N SER A 115 17.95 1.33 0.96
CA SER A 115 17.28 0.54 -0.06
C SER A 115 15.82 0.97 -0.22
N ALA A 116 15.57 2.29 -0.21
CA ALA A 116 14.23 2.86 -0.35
C ALA A 116 13.59 2.52 -1.71
N ASP A 117 14.39 2.27 -2.75
CA ASP A 117 13.91 1.79 -4.05
C ASP A 117 13.13 0.47 -3.89
N THR A 118 13.53 -0.40 -2.96
CA THR A 118 12.80 -1.66 -2.69
C THR A 118 11.43 -1.39 -2.07
N ALA A 119 11.30 -0.35 -1.25
CA ALA A 119 10.00 0.08 -0.72
C ALA A 119 9.13 0.71 -1.82
N LEU A 120 9.72 1.49 -2.73
CA LEU A 120 9.02 2.05 -3.88
C LEU A 120 8.52 0.94 -4.81
N GLU A 121 9.38 -0.02 -5.15
CA GLU A 121 9.02 -1.18 -5.97
C GLU A 121 7.86 -1.97 -5.34
N PHE A 122 7.91 -2.20 -4.03
CA PHE A 122 6.80 -2.81 -3.30
C PHE A 122 5.49 -2.01 -3.48
N LEU A 123 5.54 -0.68 -3.32
CA LEU A 123 4.36 0.18 -3.48
C LEU A 123 3.87 0.23 -4.93
N GLN A 124 4.75 0.12 -5.93
CA GLN A 124 4.37 0.05 -7.35
C GLN A 124 3.64 -1.27 -7.65
N GLN A 125 4.15 -2.39 -7.13
CA GLN A 125 3.64 -3.72 -7.47
C GLN A 125 2.40 -4.13 -6.67
N ALA A 126 2.31 -3.79 -5.37
CA ALA A 126 1.24 -4.28 -4.51
C ALA A 126 -0.13 -3.66 -4.84
N GLU A 127 -1.15 -4.46 -5.13
CA GLU A 127 -2.43 -3.97 -5.66
C GLU A 127 -3.33 -3.38 -4.57
N ASN A 128 -3.25 -3.90 -3.35
CA ASN A 128 -4.25 -3.68 -2.30
C ASN A 128 -3.70 -2.87 -1.11
N VAL A 129 -2.65 -2.07 -1.32
CA VAL A 129 -1.94 -1.30 -0.28
C VAL A 129 -2.86 -0.43 0.60
N ARG A 130 -4.00 0.04 0.08
CA ARG A 130 -5.00 0.82 0.83
C ARG A 130 -5.53 0.09 2.08
N HIS A 131 -5.44 -1.22 2.13
CA HIS A 131 -5.98 -2.03 3.22
C HIS A 131 -5.01 -2.20 4.39
N TYR A 132 -3.70 -2.02 4.16
CA TYR A 132 -2.69 -2.43 5.14
C TYR A 132 -1.42 -1.55 5.17
N VAL A 133 -1.32 -0.52 4.33
CA VAL A 133 -0.24 0.47 4.39
C VAL A 133 -0.80 1.78 4.94
N LYS A 134 -0.31 2.20 6.11
CA LYS A 134 -0.66 3.51 6.67
C LYS A 134 -0.12 4.64 5.82
N ASN A 135 -0.90 5.72 5.76
CA ASN A 135 -0.47 7.03 5.25
C ASN A 135 0.92 7.46 5.75
N GLN A 136 1.19 7.27 7.05
CA GLN A 136 2.47 7.62 7.65
C GLN A 136 3.67 6.93 6.97
N SER A 137 3.49 5.72 6.42
CA SER A 137 4.55 5.01 5.71
C SER A 137 4.83 5.64 4.35
N PHE A 138 3.79 6.10 3.63
CA PHE A 138 3.96 6.90 2.42
C PHE A 138 4.66 8.23 2.73
N VAL A 139 4.22 8.94 3.78
CA VAL A 139 4.84 10.20 4.25
C VAL A 139 6.35 10.03 4.50
N ARG A 140 6.75 8.97 5.21
CA ARG A 140 8.18 8.69 5.46
C ARG A 140 8.98 8.50 4.17
N LEU A 141 8.38 7.86 3.17
CA LEU A 141 9.06 7.60 1.91
C LEU A 141 9.18 8.86 1.05
N VAL A 142 8.12 9.68 0.96
CA VAL A 142 8.18 10.97 0.24
C VAL A 142 9.11 11.96 0.93
N GLU A 143 9.15 12.00 2.27
CA GLU A 143 10.12 12.82 3.01
C GLU A 143 11.56 12.39 2.71
N TYR A 144 11.81 11.09 2.60
CA TYR A 144 13.13 10.54 2.25
C TYR A 144 13.58 10.95 0.84
N TYR A 145 12.72 10.85 -0.18
CA TYR A 145 13.07 11.27 -1.54
C TYR A 145 13.12 12.79 -1.70
N ALA A 146 12.24 13.54 -1.04
CA ALA A 146 12.29 15.00 -1.03
C ALA A 146 13.58 15.54 -0.38
N ALA A 147 14.09 14.86 0.66
CA ALA A 147 15.36 15.20 1.28
C ALA A 147 16.57 14.95 0.35
N GLN A 148 16.42 14.10 -0.66
CA GLN A 148 17.41 13.83 -1.71
C GLN A 148 17.16 14.64 -2.98
N GLU A 149 16.24 15.62 -2.93
CA GLU A 149 15.86 16.46 -4.07
C GLU A 149 15.23 15.68 -5.24
N ASP A 150 14.81 14.43 -5.03
CA ASP A 150 14.14 13.61 -6.03
C ASP A 150 12.62 13.84 -6.00
N GLN A 151 12.21 14.99 -6.55
CA GLN A 151 10.80 15.37 -6.62
C GLN A 151 10.00 14.49 -7.60
N LYS A 152 10.66 13.89 -8.59
CA LYS A 152 10.00 12.99 -9.55
C LYS A 152 9.45 11.76 -8.83
N THR A 153 10.24 11.17 -7.94
CA THR A 153 9.80 10.02 -7.13
C THR A 153 8.76 10.42 -6.08
N VAL A 154 8.83 11.64 -5.53
CA VAL A 154 7.78 12.18 -4.66
C VAL A 154 6.43 12.23 -5.37
N ASP A 155 6.40 12.80 -6.57
CA ASP A 155 5.19 12.90 -7.39
C ASP A 155 4.65 11.50 -7.76
N GLU A 156 5.54 10.56 -8.08
CA GLU A 156 5.17 9.18 -8.35
C GLU A 156 4.49 8.51 -7.14
N ILE A 157 5.01 8.68 -5.93
CA ILE A 157 4.42 8.09 -4.73
C ILE A 157 3.03 8.66 -4.46
N VAL A 158 2.83 9.97 -4.66
CA VAL A 158 1.51 10.61 -4.54
C VAL A 158 0.54 10.02 -5.59
N GLN A 159 0.99 9.85 -6.84
CA GLN A 159 0.20 9.22 -7.89
C GLN A 159 -0.14 7.74 -7.56
N ILE A 160 0.78 7.00 -6.93
CA ILE A 160 0.51 5.64 -6.45
C ILE A 160 -0.60 5.65 -5.39
N MET A 161 -0.57 6.60 -4.45
CA MET A 161 -1.63 6.72 -3.44
C MET A 161 -2.99 6.97 -4.10
N GLU A 162 -3.07 7.90 -5.05
CA GLU A 162 -4.29 8.23 -5.77
C GLU A 162 -4.82 7.05 -6.58
N SER A 163 -3.97 6.44 -7.41
CA SER A 163 -4.34 5.31 -8.28
C SER A 163 -4.81 4.09 -7.48
N LYS A 164 -4.21 3.84 -6.31
CA LYS A 164 -4.57 2.74 -5.41
C LYS A 164 -5.64 3.12 -4.39
N ARG A 165 -6.22 4.33 -4.51
CA ARG A 165 -7.31 4.85 -3.67
C ARG A 165 -6.96 4.83 -2.18
N VAL A 166 -5.71 5.17 -1.85
CA VAL A 166 -5.27 5.41 -0.47
C VAL A 166 -5.77 6.81 -0.09
N PRO A 167 -6.60 6.96 0.95
CA PRO A 167 -7.09 8.28 1.35
C PRO A 167 -5.94 9.18 1.79
N THR A 168 -5.93 10.43 1.35
CA THR A 168 -4.92 11.40 1.77
C THR A 168 -5.18 11.86 3.20
N SER A 169 -4.21 11.66 4.09
CA SER A 169 -4.30 12.13 5.48
C SER A 169 -3.80 13.56 5.65
N TYR A 170 -4.21 14.23 6.74
CA TYR A 170 -3.66 15.50 7.20
C TYR A 170 -2.12 15.57 7.12
N LYS A 171 -1.40 14.50 7.52
CA LYS A 171 0.07 14.50 7.48
C LYS A 171 0.62 14.53 6.06
N MET A 172 -0.05 13.86 5.13
CA MET A 172 0.33 13.91 3.71
C MET A 172 0.03 15.29 3.12
N TYR A 173 -1.10 15.92 3.48
CA TYR A 173 -1.37 17.31 3.09
C TYR A 173 -0.34 18.29 3.64
N GLN A 174 0.00 18.18 4.93
CA GLN A 174 1.06 18.98 5.55
C GLN A 174 2.37 18.82 4.78
N PHE A 175 2.79 17.59 4.48
CA PHE A 175 3.98 17.35 3.66
C PHE A 175 3.87 18.02 2.27
N ARG A 176 2.78 17.78 1.52
CA ARG A 176 2.60 18.32 0.15
C ARG A 176 2.67 19.85 0.13
N VAL A 177 1.96 20.52 1.04
CA VAL A 177 1.95 21.99 1.15
C VAL A 177 3.33 22.55 1.46
N LEU A 178 4.01 22.00 2.47
CA LEU A 178 5.33 22.49 2.88
C LEU A 178 6.42 22.16 1.85
N ASN A 179 6.33 21.02 1.18
CA ASN A 179 7.24 20.66 0.09
C ASN A 179 7.07 21.61 -1.10
N ALA A 180 5.83 21.89 -1.53
CA ALA A 180 5.57 22.86 -2.61
C ALA A 180 6.11 24.25 -2.26
N LYS A 181 5.89 24.72 -1.02
CA LYS A 181 6.46 25.97 -0.54
C LYS A 181 7.99 25.96 -0.55
N LYS A 182 8.62 24.90 -0.07
CA LYS A 182 10.10 24.74 -0.06
C LYS A 182 10.69 24.83 -1.47
N LEU A 183 9.95 24.35 -2.48
CA LEU A 183 10.32 24.43 -3.89
C LEU A 183 10.04 25.80 -4.54
N GLY A 184 9.54 26.78 -3.79
CA GLY A 184 9.15 28.10 -4.32
C GLY A 184 7.86 28.10 -5.13
N LYS A 185 7.10 26.98 -5.13
CA LYS A 185 5.83 26.84 -5.85
C LYS A 185 4.67 27.31 -4.97
N TRP A 186 4.59 28.62 -4.76
CA TRP A 186 3.62 29.23 -3.84
C TRP A 186 2.16 28.94 -4.23
N ASP A 187 1.82 29.10 -5.52
CA ASP A 187 0.46 28.88 -6.00
C ASP A 187 0.00 27.43 -5.79
N ASP A 188 0.90 26.47 -6.02
CA ASP A 188 0.65 25.05 -5.74
C ASP A 188 0.47 24.80 -4.24
N ALA A 189 1.30 25.40 -3.39
CA ALA A 189 1.19 25.27 -1.94
C ALA A 189 -0.16 25.79 -1.42
N VAL A 190 -0.64 26.93 -1.95
CA VAL A 190 -1.95 27.49 -1.62
C VAL A 190 -3.09 26.63 -2.17
N ALA A 191 -2.96 26.10 -3.39
CA ALA A 191 -3.96 25.21 -3.97
C ALA A 191 -4.12 23.93 -3.14
N LEU A 192 -2.99 23.31 -2.74
CA LEU A 192 -2.96 22.14 -1.87
C LEU A 192 -3.53 22.42 -0.47
N ALA A 193 -3.28 23.61 0.08
CA ALA A 193 -3.86 24.01 1.36
C ALA A 193 -5.38 24.20 1.27
N LYS A 194 -5.89 24.72 0.15
CA LYS A 194 -7.34 24.82 -0.12
C LYS A 194 -7.98 23.44 -0.28
N GLU A 195 -7.33 22.52 -1.01
CA GLU A 195 -7.75 21.12 -1.11
C GLU A 195 -7.84 20.48 0.27
N ALA A 196 -6.79 20.60 1.09
CA ALA A 196 -6.78 20.13 2.47
C ALA A 196 -7.90 20.74 3.33
N ALA A 197 -8.21 22.02 3.14
CA ALA A 197 -9.31 22.68 3.84
C ALA A 197 -10.68 22.14 3.43
N ASN A 198 -10.91 21.90 2.14
CA ASN A 198 -12.15 21.32 1.63
C ASN A 198 -12.37 19.89 2.15
N GLU A 199 -11.29 19.14 2.36
CA GLU A 199 -11.34 17.79 2.93
C GLU A 199 -11.31 17.75 4.46
N CYS A 200 -11.31 18.90 5.14
CA CYS A 200 -11.17 19.01 6.60
C CYS A 200 -9.87 18.35 7.13
N GLN A 201 -8.81 18.33 6.33
CA GLN A 201 -7.49 17.76 6.62
C GLN A 201 -6.42 18.86 6.79
N ILE A 202 -6.80 20.02 7.34
CA ILE A 202 -5.90 21.15 7.63
C ILE A 202 -6.08 21.60 9.09
N ASN A 203 -5.03 22.17 9.70
CA ASN A 203 -5.11 22.80 11.01
C ASN A 203 -4.44 24.19 10.99
N SER A 204 -4.61 24.94 12.08
CA SER A 204 -4.03 26.28 12.22
C SER A 204 -2.51 26.28 12.11
N ASN A 205 -1.84 25.23 12.60
CA ASN A 205 -0.39 25.11 12.53
C ASN A 205 0.11 25.09 11.08
N LEU A 206 -0.51 24.30 10.20
CA LEU A 206 -0.14 24.26 8.77
C LEU A 206 -0.37 25.62 8.09
N ILE A 207 -1.46 26.33 8.43
CA ILE A 207 -1.72 27.68 7.88
C ILE A 207 -0.62 28.66 8.30
N ILE A 208 -0.23 28.62 9.58
CA ILE A 208 0.86 29.46 10.11
C ILE A 208 2.18 29.11 9.39
N GLU A 209 2.52 27.82 9.32
CA GLU A 209 3.74 27.35 8.65
C GLU A 209 3.76 27.70 7.16
N LEU A 210 2.61 27.71 6.47
CA LEU A 210 2.51 28.15 5.08
C LEU A 210 2.82 29.65 4.96
N LEU A 211 2.24 30.48 5.82
CA LEU A 211 2.37 31.94 5.75
C LEU A 211 3.70 32.49 6.28
N GLN A 212 4.48 31.70 7.02
CA GLN A 212 5.75 32.15 7.57
C GLN A 212 6.86 32.30 6.51
N ASP A 213 7.79 33.22 6.66
CA ASP A 213 9.02 33.27 5.87
C ASP A 213 10.12 32.39 6.51
N GLY A 214 11.28 32.28 5.88
CA GLY A 214 12.42 31.49 6.39
C GLY A 214 12.99 31.98 7.73
N ASN A 215 12.60 33.16 8.20
CA ASN A 215 13.01 33.78 9.46
C ASN A 215 11.88 33.80 10.52
N GLY A 216 10.74 33.16 10.24
CA GLY A 216 9.58 33.15 11.13
C GLY A 216 8.73 34.43 11.09
N GLY A 217 9.04 35.37 10.20
CA GLY A 217 8.16 36.49 9.85
C GLY A 217 6.97 36.01 9.02
N ILE A 218 6.00 36.88 8.75
CA ILE A 218 4.86 36.55 7.86
C ILE A 218 5.16 37.09 6.47
N LEU A 219 4.93 36.28 5.43
CA LEU A 219 5.02 36.66 4.01
C LEU A 219 3.93 37.68 3.66
N LYS A 220 4.17 38.95 4.00
CA LYS A 220 3.20 40.05 3.85
C LYS A 220 2.71 40.22 2.42
N GLU A 221 3.57 39.95 1.43
CA GLU A 221 3.23 39.97 0.00
C GLU A 221 2.08 39.03 -0.38
N HIS A 222 1.89 37.94 0.36
CA HIS A 222 0.85 36.94 0.10
C HIS A 222 -0.38 37.05 1.02
N VAL A 223 -0.36 37.97 2.00
CA VAL A 223 -1.48 38.22 2.92
C VAL A 223 -2.49 39.24 2.34
N SER A 224 -2.15 39.88 1.21
CA SER A 224 -2.83 41.04 0.62
C SER A 224 -4.26 40.84 0.09
N ALA A 225 -4.89 39.67 0.25
CA ALA A 225 -6.21 39.37 -0.34
C ALA A 225 -7.36 39.19 0.66
N ALA A 226 -7.12 39.23 1.97
CA ALA A 226 -8.15 38.91 2.97
C ALA A 226 -8.79 40.14 3.68
N GLY A 227 -8.49 41.37 3.25
CA GLY A 227 -8.73 42.56 4.10
C GLY A 227 -9.36 43.79 3.45
N GLN A 228 -9.88 43.73 2.22
CA GLN A 228 -10.75 44.81 1.70
C GLN A 228 -12.21 44.44 1.90
N VAL A 229 -12.64 44.36 3.15
CA VAL A 229 -14.04 44.61 3.47
C VAL A 229 -14.21 46.13 3.36
N PRO A 230 -15.04 46.66 2.44
CA PRO A 230 -15.35 48.07 2.45
C PRO A 230 -16.12 48.31 3.75
N TYR A 231 -15.48 48.95 4.73
CA TYR A 231 -16.21 49.65 5.76
C TYR A 231 -16.98 50.75 5.03
N GLY A 232 -18.23 50.43 4.68
CA GLY A 232 -19.21 51.39 4.22
C GLY A 232 -19.35 52.45 5.29
N GLN A 233 -19.07 53.69 4.90
CA GLN A 233 -19.56 54.86 5.60
C GLN A 233 -21.10 54.83 5.55
N GLY A 234 -21.72 55.04 6.70
CA GLY A 234 -23.17 55.11 6.90
C GLY A 234 -23.51 55.12 8.38
#